data_AF-A0A3B0P3R1-F1
#
_entry.id   AF-A0A3B0P3R1-F1
#
_cell.length_a   1.000
_cell.length_b   1.000
_cell.length_c   1.000
_cell.angle_alpha   90.00
_cell.angle_beta   90.00
_cell.angle_gamma   90.00
#
_symmetry.space_group_name_H-M   'P 1'
#
loop_
_entity.id
_entity.type
_entity.pdbx_description
1 polymer ?
#
loop_
_entity_poly.entity_id
_entity_poly.type
_entity_poly.pdbx_seq_one_letter_code
_entity_poly.pdbx_strand_id
1 'polypeptide(L)'
;MLLAYIYIAISKGVGKSIFVNPFAIFKAIGQSFNSLNQETILKYFLVFGFSAIACALSFKAGLFNIGIPGQMMVTGIVSFSIFIKFRYNNEAPIPVHVLLISLIFSIAVAFIVGLISGTLKAYLNVHEVISTIMLNW
;
A
#
# COMPACT_ATOMS: atom_id res chain seq x y z
N MET A 1 -17.26 -9.58 -9.51
CA MET A 1 -16.66 -10.94 -9.39
C MET A 1 -16.79 -11.76 -10.67
N LEU A 2 -17.98 -11.94 -11.24
CA LEU A 2 -18.19 -12.78 -12.43
C LEU A 2 -17.37 -12.33 -13.66
N LEU A 3 -17.33 -11.03 -13.93
CA LEU A 3 -16.55 -10.43 -15.04
C LEU A 3 -15.03 -10.60 -14.86
N ALA A 4 -14.52 -10.53 -13.62
CA ALA A 4 -13.11 -10.79 -13.33
C ALA A 4 -12.77 -12.27 -13.57
N TYR A 5 -13.69 -13.18 -13.24
CA TYR A 5 -13.54 -14.61 -13.50
C TYR A 5 -13.50 -14.92 -15.00
N ILE A 6 -14.38 -14.28 -15.77
CA ILE A 6 -14.42 -14.40 -17.24
C ILE A 6 -13.15 -13.82 -17.87
N TYR A 7 -12.69 -12.65 -17.41
CA TYR A 7 -11.44 -12.05 -17.89
C TYR A 7 -10.22 -12.93 -17.61
N ILE A 8 -10.14 -13.55 -16.42
CA ILE A 8 -9.07 -14.49 -16.07
C ILE A 8 -9.16 -15.78 -16.91
N ALA A 9 -10.37 -16.29 -17.16
CA ALA A 9 -10.60 -17.47 -17.98
C ALA A 9 -10.21 -17.26 -19.46
N ILE A 10 -10.47 -16.06 -20.00
CA ILE A 10 -10.13 -15.71 -21.39
C ILE A 10 -8.66 -15.32 -21.52
N SER A 11 -8.12 -14.50 -20.61
CA SER A 11 -6.72 -14.03 -20.66
C SER A 11 -5.70 -15.14 -20.37
N LYS A 12 -6.06 -16.14 -19.55
CA LYS A 12 -5.21 -17.30 -19.24
C LYS A 12 -5.61 -18.57 -19.98
N GLY A 13 -6.68 -18.52 -20.77
CA GLY A 13 -7.14 -19.63 -21.60
C GLY A 13 -6.30 -19.74 -22.87
N VAL A 14 -5.16 -20.44 -22.75
CA VAL A 14 -4.45 -21.28 -23.76
C VAL A 14 -3.05 -21.68 -23.28
N GLY A 15 -2.53 -21.14 -22.17
CA GLY A 15 -1.22 -21.51 -21.63
C GLY A 15 -1.23 -21.99 -20.18
N LYS A 16 -1.35 -23.32 -19.98
CA LYS A 16 -1.18 -24.08 -18.71
C LYS A 16 -2.22 -23.88 -17.58
N SER A 17 -3.03 -24.94 -17.42
CA SER A 17 -3.71 -25.40 -16.20
C SER A 17 -4.61 -24.39 -15.47
N ILE A 18 -5.87 -24.33 -15.91
CA ILE A 18 -7.00 -23.65 -15.24
C ILE A 18 -7.29 -24.24 -13.84
N PHE A 19 -6.90 -25.50 -13.60
CA PHE A 19 -6.84 -26.09 -12.26
C PHE A 19 -5.39 -26.06 -11.77
N VAL A 20 -5.01 -24.98 -11.09
CA VAL A 20 -3.80 -25.02 -10.26
C VAL A 20 -4.09 -25.99 -9.12
N ASN A 21 -3.43 -27.14 -9.14
CA ASN A 21 -3.55 -28.15 -8.10
C ASN A 21 -3.32 -27.45 -6.73
N PRO A 22 -4.25 -27.48 -5.76
CA PRO A 22 -4.13 -26.71 -4.51
C PRO A 22 -2.81 -26.99 -3.77
N PHE A 23 -2.33 -28.24 -3.85
CA PHE A 23 -1.04 -28.67 -3.33
C PHE A 23 0.17 -28.02 -4.02
N ALA A 24 0.04 -27.62 -5.29
CA ALA A 24 1.07 -26.86 -6.00
C ALA A 24 1.20 -25.43 -5.45
N ILE A 25 0.12 -24.85 -4.91
CA ILE A 25 0.16 -23.54 -4.24
C ILE A 25 0.97 -23.65 -2.95
N PHE A 26 0.74 -24.69 -2.14
CA PHE A 26 1.53 -24.93 -0.93
C PHE A 26 3.02 -25.17 -1.25
N LYS A 27 3.31 -25.90 -2.33
CA LYS A 27 4.70 -26.08 -2.80
C LYS A 27 5.32 -24.76 -3.30
N ALA A 28 4.56 -23.94 -4.01
CA ALA A 28 5.01 -22.62 -4.47
C ALA A 28 5.24 -21.65 -3.30
N ILE A 29 4.39 -21.67 -2.28
CA ILE A 29 4.59 -20.90 -1.04
C ILE A 29 5.89 -21.34 -0.35
N GLY A 30 6.11 -22.65 -0.20
CA GLY A 30 7.35 -23.19 0.36
C GLY A 30 8.60 -22.76 -0.41
N GLN A 31 8.53 -22.77 -1.75
CA GLN A 31 9.63 -22.31 -2.61
C GLN A 31 9.79 -20.79 -2.62
N SER A 32 8.75 -20.04 -2.25
CA SER A 32 8.79 -18.58 -2.20
C SER A 32 9.68 -18.06 -1.06
N PHE A 33 9.96 -18.88 -0.04
CA PHE A 33 10.89 -18.58 1.06
C PHE A 33 12.39 -18.75 0.70
N ASN A 34 12.71 -19.01 -0.57
CA ASN A 34 14.11 -19.03 -1.01
C ASN A 34 14.79 -17.66 -0.86
N SER A 35 16.11 -17.68 -0.67
CA SER A 35 16.95 -16.47 -0.49
C SER A 35 16.81 -15.44 -1.62
N LEU A 36 16.51 -15.90 -2.84
CA LEU A 36 16.29 -15.05 -4.01
C LEU A 36 15.10 -14.09 -3.86
N ASN A 37 14.13 -14.40 -2.99
CA ASN A 37 12.94 -13.58 -2.78
C ASN A 37 12.99 -12.73 -1.51
N GLN A 38 14.10 -12.77 -0.76
CA GLN A 38 14.21 -12.13 0.55
C GLN A 38 13.94 -10.62 0.48
N GLU A 39 14.43 -9.93 -0.55
CA GLU A 39 14.17 -8.50 -0.73
C GLU A 39 12.68 -8.19 -0.93
N THR A 40 12.01 -9.00 -1.74
CA THR A 40 10.59 -8.83 -2.06
C THR A 40 9.74 -9.07 -0.81
N ILE A 41 10.07 -10.09 -0.04
CA ILE A 41 9.42 -10.40 1.24
C ILE A 41 9.59 -9.23 2.22
N LEU A 42 10.81 -8.70 2.35
CA LEU A 42 11.09 -7.56 3.23
C LEU A 42 10.31 -6.30 2.79
N LYS A 43 10.26 -6.01 1.49
CA LYS A 43 9.50 -4.87 0.94
C LYS A 43 8.01 -4.98 1.30
N TYR A 44 7.39 -6.14 1.09
CA TYR A 44 5.98 -6.33 1.45
C TYR A 44 5.74 -6.31 2.95
N PHE A 45 6.64 -6.91 3.74
CA PHE A 45 6.54 -6.89 5.20
C PHE A 45 6.59 -5.47 5.75
N LEU A 46 7.48 -4.62 5.21
CA LEU A 46 7.54 -3.21 5.60
C LEU A 46 6.24 -2.48 5.25
N VAL A 47 5.78 -2.58 4.01
CA VAL A 47 4.58 -1.88 3.53
C VAL A 47 3.33 -2.29 4.33
N PHE A 48 3.07 -3.59 4.46
CA PHE A 48 1.90 -4.08 5.18
C PHE A 48 2.06 -3.98 6.70
N GLY A 49 3.28 -4.10 7.23
CA GLY A 49 3.57 -3.93 8.65
C GLY A 49 3.26 -2.51 9.12
N PHE A 50 3.72 -1.48 8.40
CA PHE A 50 3.39 -0.10 8.72
C PHE A 50 1.90 0.20 8.56
N SER A 51 1.25 -0.35 7.52
CA SER A 51 -0.20 -0.23 7.33
C SER A 51 -0.98 -0.82 8.51
N ALA A 52 -0.59 -2.00 8.99
CA ALA A 52 -1.21 -2.65 10.14
C ALA A 52 -1.03 -1.84 11.43
N ILE A 53 0.17 -1.27 11.66
CA ILE A 53 0.42 -0.39 12.81
C ILE A 53 -0.45 0.86 12.75
N ALA A 54 -0.55 1.50 11.58
CA ALA A 54 -1.42 2.66 11.38
C ALA A 54 -2.90 2.34 11.66
N CYS A 55 -3.37 1.18 11.19
CA CYS A 55 -4.71 0.69 11.44
C CYS A 55 -4.96 0.45 12.94
N ALA A 56 -4.03 -0.25 13.62
CA ALA A 56 -4.13 -0.54 15.04
C ALA A 56 -4.16 0.75 15.90
N LEU A 57 -3.36 1.76 15.54
CA LEU A 57 -3.37 3.06 16.20
C LEU A 57 -4.71 3.79 16.03
N SER A 58 -5.30 3.76 14.83
CA SER A 58 -6.60 4.35 14.57
C SER A 58 -7.72 3.68 15.40
N PHE A 59 -7.72 2.35 15.45
CA PHE A 59 -8.69 1.60 16.26
C PHE A 59 -8.54 1.87 17.76
N LYS A 60 -7.30 2.06 18.24
CA LYS A 60 -7.06 2.46 19.63
C LYS A 60 -7.64 3.85 19.95
N ALA A 61 -7.69 4.74 18.97
CA ALA A 61 -8.34 6.05 19.07
C ALA A 61 -9.88 5.99 18.89
N GLY A 62 -10.45 4.79 18.70
CA GLY A 62 -11.88 4.59 18.48
C GLY A 62 -12.36 4.94 17.06
N LEU A 63 -11.43 5.12 16.10
CA LEU A 63 -11.74 5.50 14.73
C LEU A 63 -11.55 4.33 13.76
N PHE A 64 -12.59 3.98 13.00
CA PHE A 64 -12.53 2.94 11.97
C PHE A 64 -12.02 3.49 10.62
N ASN A 65 -10.69 3.66 10.50
CA ASN A 65 -10.05 4.20 9.29
C ASN A 65 -9.78 3.13 8.22
N ILE A 66 -10.55 3.16 7.13
CA ILE A 66 -10.37 2.27 5.94
C ILE A 66 -9.54 2.95 4.84
N GLY A 67 -9.31 4.28 4.94
CA GLY A 67 -8.65 5.10 3.93
C GLY A 67 -7.11 5.04 3.93
N ILE A 68 -6.52 4.10 4.65
CA ILE A 68 -5.07 3.89 4.71
C ILE A 68 -4.46 3.68 3.30
N PRO A 69 -5.06 2.91 2.37
CA PRO A 69 -4.49 2.76 1.03
C PRO A 69 -4.42 4.08 0.26
N GLY A 70 -5.42 4.96 0.38
CA GLY A 70 -5.40 6.31 -0.19
C GLY A 70 -4.30 7.19 0.41
N GLN A 71 -4.13 7.17 1.74
CA GLN A 71 -3.03 7.87 2.43
C GLN A 71 -1.66 7.39 1.95
N MET A 72 -1.50 6.07 1.74
CA MET A 72 -0.29 5.47 1.18
C MET A 72 -0.06 5.85 -0.28
N MET A 73 -1.11 5.93 -1.09
CA MET A 73 -1.01 6.27 -2.51
C MET A 73 -0.59 7.73 -2.72
N VAL A 74 -1.23 8.67 -2.02
CA VAL A 74 -0.88 10.09 -2.10
C VAL A 74 0.56 10.33 -1.64
N THR A 75 1.00 9.68 -0.58
CA THR A 75 2.40 9.78 -0.13
C THR A 75 3.39 9.10 -1.05
N GLY A 76 3.00 7.98 -1.69
CA GLY A 76 3.79 7.36 -2.75
C GLY A 76 4.06 8.31 -3.91
N ILE A 77 3.04 9.07 -4.35
CA ILE A 77 3.18 10.09 -5.41
C ILE A 77 4.17 11.18 -4.98
N VAL A 78 4.07 11.66 -3.74
CA VAL A 78 4.98 12.70 -3.20
C VAL A 78 6.41 12.20 -3.14
N SER A 79 6.63 11.01 -2.59
CA SER A 79 7.95 10.39 -2.51
C SER A 79 8.56 10.20 -3.91
N PHE A 80 7.78 9.67 -4.85
CA PHE A 80 8.23 9.48 -6.23
C PHE A 80 8.55 10.80 -6.95
N SER A 81 7.73 11.84 -6.74
CA SER A 81 7.97 13.18 -7.28
C SER A 81 9.28 13.79 -6.77
N ILE A 82 9.60 13.58 -5.50
CA ILE A 82 10.88 14.01 -4.90
C ILE A 82 12.05 13.27 -5.58
N PHE A 83 11.96 11.95 -5.74
CA PHE A 83 13.02 11.18 -6.41
C PHE A 83 13.25 11.59 -7.88
N ILE A 84 12.17 11.85 -8.63
CA ILE A 84 12.28 12.38 -10.01
C ILE A 84 12.98 13.73 -10.01
N LYS A 85 12.61 14.64 -9.11
CA LYS A 85 13.17 16.00 -9.05
C LYS A 85 14.68 15.99 -8.82
N PHE A 86 15.18 15.06 -8.01
CA PHE A 86 16.61 14.89 -7.77
C PHE A 86 17.33 14.04 -8.83
N ARG A 87 16.64 13.68 -9.94
CA ARG A 87 17.18 12.90 -11.07
C ARG A 87 17.93 11.65 -10.63
N TYR A 88 17.38 10.95 -9.63
CA TYR A 88 17.97 9.70 -9.19
C TYR A 88 17.67 8.61 -10.22
N ASN A 89 18.60 8.45 -11.16
CA ASN A 89 18.62 7.33 -12.08
C ASN A 89 19.17 6.11 -11.32
N ASN A 90 18.64 4.93 -11.60
CA ASN A 90 18.85 3.66 -10.88
C ASN A 90 20.31 3.17 -10.71
N GLU A 91 21.30 3.98 -11.09
CA GLU A 91 22.72 3.63 -11.13
C GLU A 91 23.50 4.12 -9.90
N ALA A 92 22.95 5.06 -9.11
CA ALA A 92 23.59 5.58 -7.90
C ALA A 92 22.84 5.20 -6.60
N PRO A 93 23.54 5.07 -5.46
CA PRO A 93 22.90 4.88 -4.15
C PRO A 93 22.27 6.18 -3.64
N ILE A 94 20.97 6.15 -3.33
CA ILE A 94 20.19 7.33 -2.88
C ILE A 94 20.84 7.96 -1.65
N PRO A 95 21.10 9.29 -1.62
CA PRO A 95 21.75 9.93 -0.50
C PRO A 95 20.78 9.97 0.69
N VAL A 96 21.32 9.75 1.89
CA VAL A 96 20.52 9.70 3.13
C VAL A 96 19.66 10.95 3.32
N HIS A 97 20.17 12.13 2.96
CA HIS A 97 19.42 13.39 3.08
C HIS A 97 18.16 13.43 2.20
N VAL A 98 18.21 12.89 0.98
CA VAL A 98 17.04 12.83 0.08
C VAL A 98 16.00 11.88 0.62
N LEU A 99 16.43 10.73 1.17
CA LEU A 99 15.52 9.75 1.78
C LEU A 99 14.82 10.36 3.00
N LEU A 100 15.56 11.07 3.86
CA LEU A 100 14.99 11.77 5.02
C LEU A 100 14.00 12.85 4.61
N ILE A 101 14.33 13.67 3.60
CA ILE A 101 13.41 14.69 3.07
C ILE A 101 12.14 14.03 2.53
N SER A 102 12.27 12.97 1.72
CA SER A 102 11.13 12.23 1.19
C SER A 102 10.25 11.66 2.31
N LEU A 103 10.86 11.10 3.35
CA LEU A 103 10.16 10.53 4.50
C LEU A 103 9.39 11.60 5.27
N ILE A 104 10.01 12.74 5.58
CA ILE A 104 9.38 13.83 6.33
C ILE A 104 8.20 14.41 5.55
N PHE A 105 8.38 14.68 4.25
CA PHE A 105 7.31 15.19 3.39
C PHE A 105 6.17 14.18 3.25
N SER A 106 6.49 12.90 3.13
CA SER A 106 5.46 11.84 3.08
C SER A 106 4.66 11.80 4.38
N ILE A 107 5.31 11.81 5.55
CA ILE A 107 4.61 11.84 6.84
C ILE A 107 3.70 13.07 6.96
N ALA A 108 4.20 14.25 6.58
CA ALA A 108 3.41 15.48 6.63
C ALA A 108 2.16 15.40 5.71
N VAL A 109 2.32 14.86 4.50
CA VAL A 109 1.20 14.73 3.56
C VAL A 109 0.20 13.67 4.02
N ALA A 110 0.66 12.50 4.50
CA ALA A 110 -0.24 11.50 5.09
C ALA A 110 -1.03 12.06 6.27
N PHE A 111 -0.37 12.85 7.13
CA PHE A 111 -1.02 13.53 8.24
C PHE A 111 -2.11 14.49 7.76
N ILE A 112 -1.82 15.33 6.75
CA ILE A 112 -2.80 16.26 6.19
C ILE A 112 -3.99 15.51 5.59
N VAL A 113 -3.77 14.44 4.82
CA VAL A 113 -4.85 13.64 4.23
C VAL A 113 -5.71 12.98 5.33
N GLY A 114 -5.09 12.41 6.36
CA GLY A 114 -5.82 11.83 7.50
C GLY A 114 -6.57 12.88 8.31
N LEU A 115 -6.01 14.08 8.45
CA LEU A 115 -6.61 15.20 9.17
C LEU A 115 -7.93 15.64 8.52
N ILE A 116 -8.08 15.51 7.20
CA ILE A 116 -9.36 15.78 6.52
C ILE A 116 -10.47 14.91 7.13
N SER A 117 -10.29 13.59 7.20
CA SER A 117 -11.31 12.72 7.80
C SER A 117 -11.50 12.98 9.30
N GLY A 118 -10.41 13.27 10.03
CA GLY A 118 -10.48 13.56 11.46
C GLY A 118 -11.26 14.84 11.77
N THR A 119 -11.04 15.90 10.98
CA THR A 119 -11.73 17.19 11.13
C THR A 119 -13.20 17.09 10.74
N LEU A 120 -13.54 16.35 9.67
CA LEU A 120 -14.94 16.09 9.30
C LEU A 120 -15.70 15.39 10.43
N LYS A 121 -15.07 14.43 11.11
CA LYS A 121 -15.65 13.79 12.29
C LYS A 121 -15.82 14.78 13.45
N ALA A 122 -14.79 15.56 13.75
CA ALA A 122 -14.76 16.47 14.91
C ALA A 122 -15.74 17.65 14.80
N TYR A 123 -15.85 18.27 13.62
CA TYR A 123 -16.66 19.47 13.42
C TYR A 123 -18.05 19.19 12.84
N LEU A 124 -18.16 18.20 11.95
CA LEU A 124 -19.39 17.94 11.19
C LEU A 124 -20.10 16.64 11.61
N ASN A 125 -19.57 15.91 12.61
CA ASN A 125 -20.10 14.63 13.07
C ASN A 125 -20.29 13.59 11.95
N VAL A 126 -19.49 13.67 10.88
CA VAL A 126 -19.54 12.72 9.77
C VAL A 126 -19.02 11.36 10.23
N HIS A 127 -19.65 10.26 9.78
CA HIS A 127 -19.13 8.92 10.04
C HIS A 127 -17.75 8.73 9.39
N GLU A 128 -16.75 8.44 10.22
CA GLU A 128 -15.34 8.26 9.82
C GLU A 128 -15.14 7.23 8.71
N VAL A 129 -15.98 6.19 8.65
CA VAL A 129 -15.90 5.15 7.63
C VAL A 129 -16.19 5.72 6.24
N ILE A 130 -17.19 6.58 6.15
CA ILE A 130 -17.61 7.16 4.88
C ILE A 130 -16.56 8.17 4.41
N SER A 131 -16.10 9.06 5.29
CA SER A 131 -15.09 10.06 4.93
C SER A 131 -13.76 9.42 4.54
N THR A 132 -13.35 8.34 5.20
CA THR A 132 -12.10 7.63 4.84
C THR A 132 -12.21 6.80 3.56
N ILE A 133 -13.39 6.27 3.21
CA ILE A 133 -13.62 5.64 1.89
C ILE A 133 -13.56 6.67 0.77
N MET A 134 -14.12 7.86 0.97
CA MET A 134 -14.11 8.94 -0.03
C MET A 134 -12.69 9.44 -0.33
N LEU A 135 -11.78 9.38 0.65
CA LEU A 135 -10.36 9.73 0.48
C LEU A 135 -9.50 8.59 -0.10
N ASN A 136 -10.08 7.42 -0.33
CA ASN A 136 -9.37 6.23 -0.81
C ASN A 136 -9.34 6.09 -2.35
N TRP A 137 -9.89 7.05 -3.08
CA TRP A 137 -9.99 7.08 -4.54
C TRP A 137 -9.28 8.31 -5.10
#